data_AF-A0AAE0RVS4-F1
#
_entry.id   AF-A0AAE0RVS4-F1
#
_cell.length_a   1.000
_cell.length_b   1.000
_cell.length_c   1.000
_cell.angle_alpha   90.00
_cell.angle_beta   90.00
_cell.angle_gamma   90.00
#
_symmetry.space_group_name_H-M   'P 1'
#
loop_
_entity.id
_entity.type
_entity.pdbx_description
1 polymer ?
#
loop_
_entity_poly.entity_id
_entity_poly.type
_entity_poly.pdbx_seq_one_letter_code
_entity_poly.pdbx_strand_id
1 'polypeptide(L)'
;MSNPREEAKKYLAAHQIPQMFESLLSCLMLERPEDPVEYVARKMSQIKDIGLQNVNWETFVFHLHPYRDNLRRKLIKDGSRFDKEIEAEEQAKGDLSRDMHASSADATYKPEMEYML
;
A
#
# COMPACT_ATOMS: atom_id res chain seq x y z
N MET A 1 29.25 21.08 27.70
CA MET A 1 28.93 19.64 27.83
C MET A 1 27.46 19.49 27.52
N SER A 2 27.12 18.72 26.50
CA SER A 2 25.73 18.48 26.11
C SER A 2 25.03 17.68 27.22
N ASN A 3 23.79 18.05 27.51
CA ASN A 3 22.98 17.41 28.53
C ASN A 3 22.55 16.02 28.03
N PRO A 4 22.89 14.90 28.71
CA PRO A 4 22.53 13.55 28.27
C PRO A 4 21.03 13.37 28.01
N ARG A 5 20.18 14.11 28.75
CA ARG A 5 18.73 14.11 28.54
C ARG A 5 18.33 14.75 27.21
N GLU A 6 19.02 15.80 26.80
CA GLU A 6 18.75 16.46 25.51
C GLU A 6 19.24 15.60 24.34
N GLU A 7 20.37 14.93 24.50
CA GLU A 7 20.86 13.97 23.50
C GLU A 7 19.89 12.80 23.32
N ALA A 8 19.37 12.24 24.41
CA ALA A 8 18.35 11.20 24.35
C ALA A 8 17.08 11.67 23.63
N LYS A 9 16.61 12.89 23.92
CA LYS A 9 15.45 13.47 23.22
C LYS A 9 15.72 13.65 21.72
N LYS A 10 16.91 14.13 21.35
CA LYS A 10 17.31 14.29 19.95
C LYS A 10 17.36 12.94 19.24
N TYR A 11 17.92 11.92 19.89
CA TYR A 11 17.93 10.55 19.36
C TYR A 11 16.51 10.03 19.10
N LEU A 12 15.62 10.12 20.09
CA LEU A 12 14.23 9.68 19.95
C LEU A 12 13.51 10.38 18.80
N ALA A 13 13.70 11.70 18.66
CA ALA A 13 13.10 12.49 17.61
C ALA A 13 13.69 12.18 16.23
N ALA A 14 15.02 12.10 16.12
CA ALA A 14 15.71 11.81 14.87
C ALA A 14 15.37 10.42 14.30
N HIS A 15 15.11 9.46 15.19
CA HIS A 15 14.71 8.11 14.82
C HIS A 15 13.19 7.90 14.85
N GLN A 16 12.38 8.95 14.99
CA GLN A 16 10.90 8.88 15.01
C GLN A 16 10.33 7.79 15.93
N ILE A 17 11.05 7.46 17.01
CA ILE A 17 10.72 6.33 17.90
C ILE A 17 9.33 6.49 18.53
N PRO A 18 8.96 7.66 19.09
CA PRO A 18 7.63 7.84 19.67
C PRO A 18 6.51 7.63 18.65
N GLN A 19 6.63 8.24 17.45
CA GLN A 19 5.63 8.15 16.39
C GLN A 19 5.46 6.71 15.87
N MET A 20 6.56 5.95 15.77
CA MET A 20 6.52 4.53 15.43
C MET A 20 5.70 3.73 16.42
N PHE A 21 5.97 3.90 17.73
CA PHE A 21 5.25 3.19 18.77
C PHE A 21 3.79 3.64 18.90
N GLU A 22 3.48 4.92 18.72
CA GLU A 22 2.09 5.42 18.67
C GLU A 22 1.28 4.77 17.53
N SER A 23 1.90 4.61 16.36
CA SER A 23 1.28 3.94 15.21
C SER A 23 1.04 2.45 15.50
N LEU A 24 2.02 1.75 16.09
CA LEU A 24 1.89 0.35 16.49
C LEU A 24 0.82 0.13 17.56
N LEU A 25 0.76 1.01 18.56
CA LEU A 25 -0.26 0.98 19.61
C LEU A 25 -1.66 1.16 19.02
N SER A 26 -1.83 2.09 18.09
CA SER A 26 -3.10 2.29 17.39
C SER A 26 -3.55 1.01 16.65
N CYS A 27 -2.61 0.32 16.00
CA CYS A 27 -2.89 -0.96 15.32
C CYS A 27 -3.30 -2.07 16.29
N LEU A 28 -2.59 -2.19 17.42
CA LEU A 28 -2.91 -3.16 18.48
C LEU A 28 -4.31 -2.92 19.07
N MET A 29 -4.66 -1.67 19.35
CA MET A 29 -5.96 -1.30 19.91
C MET A 29 -7.12 -1.63 18.97
N LEU A 30 -6.87 -1.50 17.66
CA LEU A 30 -7.86 -1.70 16.62
C LEU A 30 -8.04 -3.19 16.27
N GLU A 31 -6.95 -3.91 16.02
CA GLU A 31 -7.00 -5.33 15.61
C GLU A 31 -7.20 -6.29 16.79
N ARG A 32 -6.76 -5.92 18.01
CA ARG A 32 -6.85 -6.73 19.24
C ARG A 32 -6.48 -8.21 19.00
N PRO A 33 -5.27 -8.47 18.48
CA PRO A 33 -4.83 -9.83 18.18
C PRO A 33 -4.78 -10.69 19.45
N GLU A 34 -4.98 -12.00 19.28
CA GLU A 34 -4.88 -12.98 20.38
C GLU A 34 -3.46 -13.03 20.96
N ASP A 35 -2.44 -12.95 20.09
CA ASP A 35 -1.04 -12.76 20.49
C ASP A 35 -0.53 -11.36 20.08
N PRO A 36 -0.49 -10.40 21.03
CA PRO A 36 -0.02 -9.05 20.76
C PRO A 36 1.50 -8.97 20.55
N VAL A 37 2.29 -9.90 21.10
CA VAL A 37 3.76 -9.87 21.00
C VAL A 37 4.18 -10.29 19.59
N GLU A 38 3.63 -11.40 19.09
CA GLU A 38 3.90 -11.86 17.73
C GLU A 38 3.40 -10.85 16.69
N TYR A 39 2.24 -10.25 16.92
CA TYR A 39 1.71 -9.20 16.06
C TYR A 39 2.68 -8.01 15.95
N VAL A 40 3.20 -7.51 17.06
CA VAL A 40 4.18 -6.40 17.07
C VAL A 40 5.46 -6.81 16.36
N ALA A 41 5.99 -8.01 16.60
CA ALA A 41 7.19 -8.50 15.94
C ALA A 41 7.03 -8.51 14.40
N ARG A 42 5.88 -8.98 13.91
CA ARG A 42 5.54 -8.97 12.49
C ARG A 42 5.46 -7.54 11.94
N LYS A 43 4.79 -6.62 12.64
CA LYS A 43 4.72 -5.22 12.21
C LYS A 43 6.09 -4.54 12.19
N MET A 44 6.95 -4.82 13.17
CA MET A 44 8.34 -4.33 13.17
C MET A 44 9.14 -4.87 11.99
N SER A 45 8.91 -6.13 11.58
CA SER A 45 9.51 -6.66 10.35
C SER A 45 9.03 -5.88 9.11
N GLN A 46 7.74 -5.58 9.01
CA GLN A 46 7.20 -4.78 7.91
C GLN A 46 7.76 -3.35 7.88
N ILE A 47 7.90 -2.71 9.05
CA ILE A 47 8.54 -1.38 9.18
C ILE A 47 9.98 -1.42 8.65
N LYS A 48 10.72 -2.49 8.96
CA LYS A 48 12.09 -2.67 8.48
C LYS A 48 12.15 -2.74 6.95
N ASP A 49 11.21 -3.44 6.33
CA ASP A 49 11.17 -3.63 4.87
C ASP A 49 10.74 -2.36 4.13
N ILE A 50 9.77 -1.62 4.68
CA ILE A 50 9.20 -0.40 4.07
C ILE A 50 10.09 0.83 4.34
N GLY A 51 10.84 0.82 5.43
CA GLY A 51 11.62 1.96 5.92
C GLY A 51 10.79 2.86 6.83
N LEU A 52 11.36 3.26 7.96
CA LEU A 52 10.65 3.96 9.02
C LEU A 52 10.05 5.32 8.59
N GLN A 53 10.74 6.03 7.70
CA GLN A 53 10.30 7.29 7.12
C GLN A 53 9.00 7.19 6.31
N ASN A 54 8.65 5.98 5.86
CA ASN A 54 7.45 5.70 5.08
C ASN A 54 6.31 5.15 5.96
N VAL A 55 6.53 5.06 7.28
CA VAL A 55 5.57 4.51 8.23
C VAL A 55 4.80 5.63 8.92
N ASN A 56 3.49 5.63 8.74
CA ASN A 56 2.54 6.42 9.52
C ASN A 56 1.43 5.52 10.08
N TRP A 57 0.56 6.09 10.91
CA TRP A 57 -0.57 5.34 11.48
C TRP A 57 -1.48 4.74 10.39
N GLU A 58 -1.68 5.45 9.27
CA GLU A 58 -2.48 4.99 8.13
C GLU A 58 -1.87 3.79 7.42
N THR A 59 -0.55 3.66 7.40
CA THR A 59 0.21 2.61 6.69
C THR A 59 -0.26 1.21 7.09
N PHE A 60 -0.66 1.06 8.35
CA PHE A 60 -1.06 -0.23 8.90
C PHE A 60 -2.56 -0.39 9.12
N VAL A 61 -3.35 0.68 9.04
CA VAL A 61 -4.81 0.62 9.22
C VAL A 61 -5.56 1.00 7.94
N PHE A 62 -4.86 1.15 6.82
CA PHE A 62 -5.44 1.48 5.52
C PHE A 62 -6.53 0.50 5.11
N HIS A 63 -6.35 -0.80 5.40
CA HIS A 63 -7.35 -1.84 5.15
C HIS A 63 -8.57 -1.76 6.06
N LEU A 64 -8.49 -1.02 7.16
CA LEU A 64 -9.56 -0.84 8.17
C LEU A 64 -10.30 0.48 8.01
N HIS A 65 -9.82 1.37 7.13
CA HIS A 65 -10.52 2.61 6.83
C HIS A 65 -11.87 2.26 6.16
N PRO A 66 -13.02 2.78 6.63
CA PRO A 66 -14.35 2.33 6.18
C PRO A 66 -14.51 2.31 4.66
N TYR A 67 -13.95 3.31 3.97
CA TYR A 67 -14.04 3.42 2.50
C TYR A 67 -12.92 2.68 1.75
N ARG A 68 -11.89 2.19 2.44
CA ARG A 68 -10.76 1.45 1.85
C ARG A 68 -10.79 -0.03 2.24
N ASP A 69 -11.70 -0.47 3.08
CA ASP A 69 -11.95 -1.89 3.34
C ASP A 69 -12.36 -2.64 2.07
N ASN A 70 -11.71 -3.77 1.79
CA ASN A 70 -11.88 -4.52 0.54
C ASN A 70 -13.28 -5.13 0.40
N LEU A 71 -13.95 -5.45 1.52
CA LEU A 71 -15.28 -6.03 1.50
C LEU A 71 -16.32 -4.94 1.22
N ARG A 72 -16.22 -3.80 1.92
CA ARG A 72 -17.05 -2.62 1.67
C ARG A 72 -16.88 -2.11 0.23
N ARG A 73 -15.65 -2.02 -0.29
CA ARG A 73 -15.40 -1.63 -1.70
C ARG A 73 -16.16 -2.50 -2.71
N LYS A 74 -16.37 -3.79 -2.41
CA LYS A 74 -17.12 -4.70 -3.29
C LYS A 74 -18.63 -4.56 -3.15
N LEU A 75 -19.11 -4.20 -1.97
CA LEU A 75 -20.53 -4.27 -1.62
C LEU A 75 -21.25 -2.92 -1.65
N ILE A 76 -20.51 -1.81 -1.57
CA ILE A 76 -21.09 -0.47 -1.44
C ILE A 76 -20.41 0.47 -2.44
N LYS A 77 -21.23 1.09 -3.30
CA LYS A 77 -20.86 2.22 -4.15
C LYS A 77 -21.71 3.41 -3.73
N ASP A 78 -21.17 4.26 -2.87
CA ASP A 78 -21.87 5.42 -2.28
C ASP A 78 -21.49 6.74 -2.96
N GLY A 79 -20.59 6.70 -3.95
CA GLY A 79 -20.13 7.87 -4.69
C GLY A 79 -19.12 8.72 -3.91
N SER A 80 -18.53 8.16 -2.84
CA SER A 80 -17.46 8.81 -2.10
C SER A 80 -16.26 9.10 -3.01
N ARG A 81 -15.34 9.95 -2.51
CA ARG A 81 -14.07 10.23 -3.20
C ARG A 81 -13.28 8.97 -3.53
N PHE A 82 -13.43 7.91 -2.73
CA PHE A 82 -12.70 6.66 -2.86
C PHE A 82 -13.27 5.78 -3.98
N ASP A 83 -14.59 5.81 -4.19
CA ASP A 83 -15.22 5.12 -5.33
C ASP A 83 -14.74 5.72 -6.66
N LYS A 84 -14.66 7.06 -6.72
CA LYS A 84 -14.16 7.77 -7.90
C LYS A 84 -12.70 7.46 -8.23
N GLU A 85 -11.87 7.29 -7.21
CA GLU A 85 -10.46 6.92 -7.37
C GLU A 85 -10.30 5.50 -7.94
N ILE A 86 -11.15 4.56 -7.50
CA ILE A 86 -11.20 3.18 -8.05
C ILE A 86 -11.65 3.19 -9.50
N GLU A 87 -12.72 3.91 -9.82
CA GLU A 87 -13.23 4.01 -11.19
C GLU A 87 -12.16 4.59 -12.12
N ALA A 88 -11.41 5.60 -11.66
CA ALA A 88 -10.28 6.15 -12.39
C ALA A 88 -9.13 5.13 -12.56
N GLU A 89 -8.79 4.35 -11.53
CA GLU A 89 -7.78 3.28 -11.63
C GLU A 89 -8.18 2.16 -12.59
N GLU A 90 -9.45 1.72 -12.56
CA GLU A 90 -9.99 0.70 -13.46
C GLU A 90 -10.05 1.19 -14.90
N GLN A 91 -10.45 2.45 -15.10
CA GLN A 91 -10.46 3.09 -16.42
C GLN A 91 -9.03 3.19 -16.97
N ALA A 92 -8.07 3.64 -16.17
CA ALA A 92 -6.66 3.69 -16.55
C ALA A 92 -6.10 2.31 -16.93
N LYS A 93 -6.45 1.24 -16.18
CA LYS A 93 -6.08 -0.14 -16.51
C LYS A 93 -6.72 -0.64 -17.81
N GLY A 94 -7.98 -0.27 -18.06
CA GLY A 94 -8.68 -0.58 -19.29
C GLY A 94 -8.04 0.07 -20.52
N ASP A 95 -7.67 1.34 -20.40
CA ASP A 95 -7.01 2.11 -21.46
C ASP A 95 -5.62 1.52 -21.78
N LEU A 96 -4.81 1.21 -20.76
CA LEU A 96 -3.52 0.52 -20.92
C LEU A 96 -3.65 -0.82 -21.66
N SER A 97 -4.66 -1.63 -21.31
CA SER A 97 -4.90 -2.94 -21.95
C SER A 97 -5.30 -2.78 -23.43
N ARG A 98 -6.11 -1.76 -23.73
CA ARG A 98 -6.57 -1.45 -25.08
C ARG A 98 -5.43 -0.95 -25.97
N ASP A 99 -4.54 -0.11 -25.45
CA ASP A 99 -3.37 0.38 -26.18
C ASP A 99 -2.36 -0.75 -26.49
N MET A 100 -2.18 -1.69 -25.55
CA MET A 100 -1.39 -2.90 -25.78
C MET A 100 -1.98 -3.78 -26.90
N HIS A 101 -3.30 -3.96 -26.90
CA HIS A 101 -3.97 -4.79 -27.89
C HIS A 101 -4.02 -4.13 -29.28
N ALA A 102 -4.14 -2.81 -29.34
CA ALA A 102 -4.05 -2.02 -30.58
C ALA A 102 -2.64 -2.09 -31.19
N SER A 103 -1.59 -1.99 -30.37
CA SER A 103 -0.20 -2.13 -30.81
C SER A 103 0.13 -3.54 -31.33
N SER A 104 -0.60 -4.55 -30.86
CA SER A 104 -0.43 -5.96 -31.29
C SER A 104 -1.15 -6.27 -32.60
N ALA A 105 -2.20 -5.51 -32.95
CA ALA A 105 -3.01 -5.74 -34.15
C ALA A 105 -2.35 -5.18 -35.43
N ASP A 106 -1.34 -4.33 -35.32
CA ASP A 106 -0.62 -3.74 -36.46
C ASP A 106 0.50 -4.66 -37.01
N ALA A 107 0.83 -5.74 -36.31
CA ALA A 107 1.73 -6.79 -36.79
C ALA A 107 0.97 -7.78 -37.70
N THR A 108 0.61 -7.35 -38.90
CA THR A 108 0.05 -8.22 -39.95
C THR A 108 1.07 -9.30 -40.33
N TYR A 109 0.92 -10.50 -39.76
CA TYR A 109 1.66 -11.69 -40.15
C TYR A 109 1.38 -12.04 -41.62
N LYS A 110 2.41 -12.01 -42.48
CA LYS A 110 2.36 -12.53 -43.85
C LYS A 110 3.01 -13.92 -43.85
N PRO A 111 2.25 -15.02 -44.01
CA PRO A 111 2.86 -16.34 -44.18
C PRO A 111 3.55 -16.40 -45.54
N GLU A 112 4.85 -16.67 -45.56
CA GLU A 112 5.57 -17.01 -46.79
C GLU A 112 5.13 -18.41 -47.25
N MET A 113 4.28 -18.46 -48.27
CA MET A 113 4.04 -19.68 -49.04
C MET A 113 5.20 -19.81 -50.03
N GLU A 114 6.30 -20.41 -49.58
CA GLU A 114 7.40 -20.80 -50.46
C GLU A 114 7.00 -22.09 -51.21
N TYR A 115 7.01 -21.98 -52.53
CA TYR A 115 6.56 -23.00 -53.47
C TYR A 115 7.43 -24.27 -53.37
N MET A 116 6.81 -25.41 -53.06
CA MET A 116 7.32 -26.72 -53.48
C MET A 116 6.43 -27.25 -54.59
N LEU A 117 6.88 -27.05 -55.84
CA LEU A 117 7.03 -28.06 -56.90
C LEU A 117 7.61 -27.40 -58.16
#